data_AF-A0A924GWU8-F1
#
_entry.id   AF-A0A924GWU8-F1
#
_cell.length_a   1.000
_cell.length_b   1.000
_cell.length_c   1.000
_cell.angle_alpha   90.00
_cell.angle_beta   90.00
_cell.angle_gamma   90.00
#
_symmetry.space_group_name_H-M   'P 1'
#
loop_
_entity.id
_entity.type
_entity.pdbx_description
1 polymer ?
#
loop_
_entity_poly.entity_id
_entity_poly.type
_entity_poly.pdbx_seq_one_letter_code
_entity_poly.pdbx_strand_id
1 'polypeptide(L)'
;MQRRQLLQSIPVALSALSPFTAFTATAEEAQGARPPFRANTPLARVRAEPERLIDFAVCTRPFRPQGPRIEAQQLHGKYVVHHYGHGGSGWSLSWGSAKRALPLILASRDRHIAIIGCGAIGLTTARVAQRAGLRVRIYCKDRPPEVRSSAATGVWSPDSRLYTAANATPAVAAEWESMSRASFKTWQSMLGLPGEPVEWHDGYYLSDIPFDQELPDTQPDEEPEYAELEDRIRDLR
;
A
#
# COMPACT_ATOMS: atom_id res chain seq x y z
N MET A 1 10.28 30.03 48.61
CA MET A 1 10.68 28.64 48.32
C MET A 1 10.79 28.47 46.81
N GLN A 2 12.01 28.47 46.28
CA GLN A 2 12.33 28.59 44.85
C GLN A 2 12.74 27.23 44.26
N ARG A 3 12.12 26.85 43.14
CA ARG A 3 12.44 25.69 42.30
C ARG A 3 13.73 25.91 41.50
N ARG A 4 14.90 25.69 42.10
CA ARG A 4 16.19 25.54 41.38
C ARG A 4 17.14 24.70 42.22
N GLN A 5 17.25 23.41 41.95
CA GLN A 5 18.41 22.54 42.27
C GLN A 5 18.09 21.09 41.87
N LEU A 6 18.44 20.71 40.64
CA LEU A 6 18.63 19.30 40.25
C LEU A 6 19.36 19.25 38.91
N LEU A 7 20.62 19.68 38.93
CA LEU A 7 21.60 19.53 37.84
C LEU A 7 23.00 19.66 38.45
N GLN A 8 23.44 18.64 39.19
CA GLN A 8 24.84 18.46 39.57
C GLN A 8 25.13 16.97 39.67
N SER A 9 25.99 16.48 38.77
CA SER A 9 27.01 15.42 38.94
C SER A 9 27.03 14.39 37.82
N ILE A 10 27.75 14.66 36.71
CA ILE A 10 28.50 13.64 35.97
C ILE A 10 29.81 14.29 35.47
N PRO A 11 30.99 13.68 35.70
CA PRO A 11 32.29 14.33 35.49
C PRO A 11 32.73 14.34 34.02
N VAL A 12 33.49 15.38 33.68
CA VAL A 12 34.19 15.59 32.41
C VAL A 12 35.45 14.74 32.39
N ALA A 13 35.57 13.85 31.41
CA ALA A 13 36.84 13.20 31.05
C ALA A 13 37.35 13.82 29.75
N LEU A 14 38.49 14.52 29.84
CA LEU A 14 39.31 14.95 28.71
C LEU A 14 40.01 13.72 28.10
N SER A 15 39.86 13.51 26.79
CA SER A 15 40.75 12.61 26.05
C SER A 15 41.19 13.24 24.71
N ALA A 16 42.52 13.28 24.59
CA ALA A 16 43.42 13.71 23.53
C ALA A 16 42.93 13.72 22.07
N LEU A 17 43.37 14.77 21.36
CA LEU A 17 43.44 14.89 19.90
C LEU A 17 44.36 13.83 19.29
N SER A 18 43.94 13.22 18.18
CA SER A 18 44.79 12.49 17.24
C SER A 18 44.31 12.74 15.81
N PRO A 19 45.22 12.67 14.81
CA PRO A 19 45.13 13.47 13.60
C PRO A 19 44.18 12.89 12.55
N PHE A 20 43.54 13.80 11.81
CA PHE A 20 42.76 13.50 10.61
C PHE A 20 43.60 12.73 9.60
N THR A 21 43.28 11.45 9.42
CA THR A 21 43.67 10.67 8.24
C THR A 21 42.51 10.72 7.26
N ALA A 22 42.74 11.27 6.07
CA ALA A 22 41.76 11.28 5.00
C ALA A 22 41.54 9.84 4.52
N PHE A 23 40.37 9.28 4.82
CA PHE A 23 39.95 7.99 4.29
C PHE A 23 39.43 8.23 2.87
N THR A 24 40.23 7.91 1.86
CA THR A 24 39.74 7.74 0.49
C THR A 24 38.90 6.46 0.47
N ALA A 25 37.59 6.61 0.57
CA ALA A 25 36.65 5.52 0.38
C ALA A 25 36.68 5.10 -1.10
N THR A 26 37.34 3.98 -1.40
CA THR A 26 37.05 3.22 -2.61
C THR A 26 35.63 2.67 -2.46
N ALA A 27 34.76 3.01 -3.40
CA ALA A 27 33.42 2.44 -3.48
C ALA A 27 33.56 0.96 -3.82
N GLU A 28 33.64 0.14 -2.79
CA GLU A 28 33.44 -1.30 -2.89
C GLU A 28 31.94 -1.53 -3.10
N GLU A 29 31.58 -2.17 -4.21
CA GLU A 29 30.20 -2.55 -4.50
C GLU A 29 29.61 -3.26 -3.29
N ALA A 30 28.67 -2.59 -2.63
CA ALA A 30 27.89 -3.18 -1.54
C ALA A 30 27.01 -4.29 -2.13
N GLN A 31 27.55 -5.50 -2.24
CA GLN A 31 26.76 -6.71 -2.33
C GLN A 31 25.86 -6.75 -1.09
N GLY A 32 24.57 -6.55 -1.34
CA GLY A 32 23.54 -6.29 -0.33
C GLY A 32 23.59 -7.30 0.82
N ALA A 33 24.17 -6.88 1.94
CA ALA A 33 24.09 -7.63 3.18
C ALA A 33 22.62 -7.68 3.62
N ARG A 34 21.99 -8.85 3.45
CA ARG A 34 20.65 -9.12 3.96
C ARG A 34 20.62 -8.87 5.47
N PRO A 35 19.64 -8.11 6.00
CA PRO A 35 19.59 -7.81 7.42
C PRO A 35 19.49 -9.09 8.26
N PRO A 36 20.18 -9.18 9.40
CA PRO A 36 20.50 -10.43 10.11
C PRO A 36 19.35 -11.04 10.93
N PHE A 37 18.11 -10.56 10.80
CA PHE A 37 17.04 -10.88 11.76
C PHE A 37 16.22 -12.14 11.45
N ARG A 38 16.47 -12.86 10.34
CA ARG A 38 15.72 -14.09 10.03
C ARG A 38 16.66 -15.19 9.54
N ALA A 39 16.78 -16.26 10.32
CA ALA A 39 17.47 -17.46 9.87
C ALA A 39 16.71 -18.10 8.70
N ASN A 40 17.42 -18.53 7.66
CA ASN A 40 16.84 -19.27 6.55
C ASN A 40 16.22 -20.58 7.08
N THR A 41 14.89 -20.59 7.21
CA THR A 41 14.16 -21.82 7.53
C THR A 41 14.09 -22.66 6.25
N PRO A 42 14.44 -23.95 6.29
CA PRO A 42 14.32 -24.80 5.10
C PRO A 42 12.86 -24.82 4.63
N LEU A 43 12.65 -24.44 3.37
CA LEU A 43 11.32 -24.44 2.78
C LEU A 43 10.81 -25.88 2.67
N ALA A 44 9.59 -26.12 3.18
CA ALA A 44 8.92 -27.39 2.96
C ALA A 44 8.57 -27.53 1.47
N ARG A 45 8.73 -28.74 0.92
CA ARG A 45 8.33 -29.03 -0.46
C ARG A 45 6.82 -28.78 -0.64
N VAL A 46 6.47 -27.85 -1.52
CA VAL A 46 5.08 -27.64 -1.95
C VAL A 46 4.65 -28.83 -2.80
N ARG A 47 3.59 -29.53 -2.40
CA ARG A 47 2.95 -30.60 -3.17
C ARG A 47 1.76 -30.04 -3.95
N ALA A 48 2.04 -29.50 -5.13
CA ALA A 48 1.05 -28.96 -6.05
C ALA A 48 0.61 -30.06 -7.03
N GLU A 49 -0.49 -30.75 -6.70
CA GLU A 49 -1.07 -31.87 -7.46
C GLU A 49 -2.55 -31.56 -7.73
N PRO A 50 -3.11 -31.84 -8.93
CA PRO A 50 -4.50 -31.55 -9.26
C PRO A 50 -5.51 -32.14 -8.27
N GLU A 51 -5.22 -33.30 -7.70
CA GLU A 51 -6.05 -34.01 -6.71
C GLU A 51 -6.12 -33.27 -5.36
N ARG A 52 -5.28 -32.24 -5.18
CA ARG A 52 -5.20 -31.40 -3.96
C ARG A 52 -5.80 -30.01 -4.17
N LEU A 53 -6.48 -29.77 -5.30
CA LEU A 53 -7.24 -28.55 -5.53
C LEU A 53 -8.44 -28.48 -4.58
N ILE A 54 -8.55 -27.38 -3.83
CA ILE A 54 -9.60 -27.18 -2.83
C ILE A 54 -10.76 -26.38 -3.39
N ASP A 55 -10.48 -25.33 -4.18
CA ASP A 55 -11.50 -24.42 -4.73
C ASP A 55 -10.98 -23.64 -5.94
N PHE A 56 -11.89 -23.05 -6.70
CA PHE A 56 -11.63 -22.08 -7.76
C PHE A 56 -12.33 -20.76 -7.45
N ALA A 57 -11.53 -19.72 -7.15
CA ALA A 57 -12.04 -18.38 -6.87
C ALA A 57 -11.79 -17.42 -8.05
N VAL A 58 -12.83 -16.73 -8.51
CA VAL A 58 -12.74 -15.73 -9.59
C VAL A 58 -13.28 -14.38 -9.13
N CYS A 59 -12.48 -13.33 -9.33
CA CYS A 59 -12.85 -11.97 -8.98
C CYS A 59 -12.69 -11.01 -10.17
N THR A 60 -13.69 -10.18 -10.41
CA THR A 60 -13.57 -9.05 -11.35
C THR A 60 -12.96 -7.86 -10.64
N ARG A 61 -11.82 -7.38 -11.14
CA ARG A 61 -11.19 -6.16 -10.64
C ARG A 61 -11.96 -4.94 -11.16
N PRO A 62 -12.29 -3.94 -10.31
CA PRO A 62 -12.99 -2.72 -10.74
C PRO A 62 -12.02 -1.77 -11.45
N PHE A 63 -11.52 -2.18 -12.62
CA PHE A 63 -10.57 -1.42 -13.41
C PHE A 63 -11.22 -0.24 -14.13
N ARG A 64 -10.47 0.85 -14.24
CA ARG A 64 -10.77 1.99 -15.11
C ARG A 64 -9.49 2.37 -15.85
N PRO A 65 -9.52 2.65 -17.16
CA PRO A 65 -8.30 3.03 -17.88
C PRO A 65 -7.59 4.26 -17.29
N GLN A 66 -8.36 5.23 -16.78
CA GLN A 66 -7.86 6.44 -16.12
C GLN A 66 -7.51 6.23 -14.63
N GLY A 67 -7.63 5.01 -14.12
CA GLY A 67 -7.44 4.66 -12.70
C GLY A 67 -8.56 5.13 -11.77
N PRO A 68 -8.29 5.30 -10.46
CA PRO A 68 -9.33 5.62 -9.48
C PRO A 68 -10.04 6.95 -9.77
N ARG A 69 -11.37 6.97 -9.68
CA ARG A 69 -12.15 8.21 -9.66
C ARG A 69 -12.25 8.70 -8.23
N ILE A 70 -11.69 9.88 -7.96
CA ILE A 70 -11.73 10.55 -6.65
C ILE A 70 -12.16 12.00 -6.86
N GLU A 71 -13.47 12.23 -6.96
CA GLU A 71 -14.03 13.50 -7.42
C GLU A 71 -15.35 13.80 -6.73
N ALA A 72 -15.66 15.07 -6.49
CA ALA A 72 -16.95 15.50 -5.99
C ALA A 72 -17.89 15.92 -7.13
N GLN A 73 -19.18 15.61 -7.00
CA GLN A 73 -20.22 15.98 -7.96
C GLN A 73 -21.53 16.26 -7.22
N GLN A 74 -22.27 17.29 -7.66
CA GLN A 74 -23.67 17.45 -7.29
C GLN A 74 -24.53 16.60 -8.22
N LEU A 75 -25.27 15.65 -7.66
CA LEU A 75 -26.05 14.69 -8.42
C LEU A 75 -27.38 14.42 -7.70
N HIS A 76 -28.50 14.65 -8.39
CA HIS A 76 -29.87 14.47 -7.85
C HIS A 76 -30.09 15.16 -6.48
N GLY A 77 -29.55 16.38 -6.31
CA GLY A 77 -29.66 17.15 -5.06
C GLY A 77 -28.81 16.59 -3.90
N LYS A 78 -27.85 15.71 -4.18
CA LYS A 78 -26.89 15.17 -3.22
C LYS A 78 -25.47 15.52 -3.60
N TYR A 79 -24.66 15.82 -2.58
CA TYR A 79 -23.21 15.92 -2.73
C TYR A 79 -22.61 14.51 -2.74
N VAL A 80 -22.09 14.08 -3.89
CA VAL A 80 -21.54 12.74 -4.09
C VAL A 80 -20.03 12.84 -4.27
N VAL A 81 -19.27 12.13 -3.45
CA VAL A 81 -17.84 11.91 -3.68
C VAL A 81 -17.67 10.53 -4.30
N HIS A 82 -17.27 10.51 -5.57
CA HIS A 82 -16.88 9.29 -6.27
C HIS A 82 -15.58 8.78 -5.66
N HIS A 83 -15.55 7.50 -5.28
CA HIS A 83 -14.35 6.87 -4.73
C HIS A 83 -14.30 5.38 -5.10
N TYR A 84 -13.97 5.10 -6.36
CA TYR A 84 -13.96 3.74 -6.93
C TYR A 84 -12.94 3.63 -8.08
N GLY A 85 -12.75 2.43 -8.63
CA GLY A 85 -11.94 2.24 -9.84
C GLY A 85 -10.48 1.85 -9.59
N HIS A 86 -10.18 1.18 -8.48
CA HIS A 86 -8.80 0.90 -8.04
C HIS A 86 -8.15 -0.35 -8.64
N GLY A 87 -8.75 -0.97 -9.67
CA GLY A 87 -8.14 -2.11 -10.35
C GLY A 87 -7.68 -3.22 -9.40
N GLY A 88 -6.44 -3.70 -9.57
CA GLY A 88 -5.81 -4.68 -8.67
C GLY A 88 -5.22 -4.07 -7.39
N SER A 89 -5.06 -2.75 -7.32
CA SER A 89 -4.37 -2.06 -6.23
C SER A 89 -5.26 -1.60 -5.07
N GLY A 90 -6.53 -2.04 -5.05
CA GLY A 90 -7.53 -1.56 -4.10
C GLY A 90 -7.12 -1.68 -2.64
N TRP A 91 -6.51 -2.81 -2.24
CA TRP A 91 -5.97 -2.98 -0.89
C TRP A 91 -4.80 -2.04 -0.64
N SER A 92 -3.76 -2.13 -1.46
CA SER A 92 -2.51 -1.37 -1.28
C SER A 92 -2.77 0.13 -1.20
N LEU A 93 -3.63 0.71 -2.05
CA LEU A 93 -3.88 2.15 -2.09
C LEU A 93 -5.02 2.64 -1.17
N SER A 94 -5.74 1.74 -0.51
CA SER A 94 -7.00 2.05 0.19
C SER A 94 -6.89 3.22 1.18
N TRP A 95 -5.82 3.31 1.98
CA TRP A 95 -5.64 4.35 2.99
C TRP A 95 -5.26 5.71 2.41
N GLY A 96 -4.31 5.75 1.48
CA GLY A 96 -3.86 6.97 0.82
C GLY A 96 -4.95 7.53 -0.08
N SER A 97 -5.67 6.66 -0.78
CA SER A 97 -6.84 7.03 -1.56
C SER A 97 -7.96 7.58 -0.68
N ALA A 98 -8.24 6.98 0.48
CA ALA A 98 -9.18 7.51 1.47
C ALA A 98 -8.76 8.88 2.03
N LYS A 99 -7.47 9.08 2.33
CA LYS A 99 -6.94 10.40 2.75
C LYS A 99 -7.13 11.46 1.66
N ARG A 100 -7.01 11.07 0.39
CA ARG A 100 -7.26 11.97 -0.75
C ARG A 100 -8.74 12.30 -0.94
N ALA A 101 -9.64 11.36 -0.65
CA ALA A 101 -11.09 11.61 -0.70
C ALA A 101 -11.58 12.51 0.46
N LEU A 102 -10.88 12.51 1.61
CA LEU A 102 -11.32 13.21 2.81
C LEU A 102 -11.56 14.73 2.62
N PRO A 103 -10.66 15.52 1.98
CA PRO A 103 -10.93 16.93 1.69
C PRO A 103 -12.22 17.16 0.89
N LEU A 104 -12.52 16.29 -0.07
CA LEU A 104 -13.75 16.35 -0.86
C LEU A 104 -14.97 16.09 0.03
N ILE A 105 -14.89 15.07 0.90
CA ILE A 105 -15.97 14.77 1.86
C ILE A 105 -16.22 15.96 2.79
N LEU A 106 -15.16 16.58 3.32
CA LEU A 106 -15.27 17.72 4.24
C LEU A 106 -15.82 18.98 3.56
N ALA A 107 -15.62 19.14 2.25
CA ALA A 107 -16.16 20.27 1.49
C ALA A 107 -17.71 20.29 1.43
N SER A 108 -18.38 19.13 1.65
CA SER A 108 -19.84 19.08 1.80
C SER A 108 -20.37 19.84 3.02
N ARG A 109 -19.53 20.02 4.06
CA ARG A 109 -19.88 20.53 5.40
C ARG A 109 -20.90 19.67 6.17
N ASP A 110 -21.23 18.48 5.67
CA ASP A 110 -22.08 17.51 6.36
C ASP A 110 -21.29 16.72 7.40
N ARG A 111 -21.90 16.49 8.57
CA ARG A 111 -21.31 15.67 9.64
C ARG A 111 -21.70 14.20 9.55
N HIS A 112 -22.77 13.89 8.83
CA HIS A 112 -23.30 12.55 8.65
C HIS A 112 -23.11 12.13 7.19
N ILE A 113 -22.27 11.13 6.96
CA ILE A 113 -21.97 10.66 5.61
C ILE A 113 -22.49 9.24 5.40
N ALA A 114 -23.03 9.01 4.21
CA ALA A 114 -23.37 7.68 3.72
C ALA A 114 -22.22 7.17 2.84
N ILE A 115 -21.69 5.99 3.15
CA ILE A 115 -20.71 5.30 2.30
C ILE A 115 -21.41 4.11 1.66
N ILE A 116 -21.27 3.98 0.34
CA ILE A 116 -21.85 2.88 -0.42
C ILE A 116 -20.75 1.83 -0.68
N GLY A 117 -20.90 0.66 -0.07
CA GLY A 117 -19.95 -0.45 -0.14
C GLY A 117 -19.07 -0.59 1.11
N CYS A 118 -18.82 -1.83 1.52
CA CYS A 118 -17.94 -2.19 2.63
C CYS A 118 -16.76 -3.10 2.19
N GLY A 119 -16.27 -2.89 0.96
CA GLY A 119 -14.98 -3.43 0.53
C GLY A 119 -13.81 -2.63 1.11
N ALA A 120 -12.58 -2.95 0.70
CA ALA A 120 -11.35 -2.30 1.20
C ALA A 120 -11.44 -0.77 1.16
N ILE A 121 -11.85 -0.19 0.03
CA ILE A 121 -12.00 1.26 -0.15
C ILE A 121 -13.08 1.84 0.77
N GLY A 122 -14.25 1.21 0.84
CA GLY A 122 -15.36 1.71 1.68
C GLY A 122 -15.02 1.70 3.17
N LEU A 123 -14.37 0.63 3.64
CA LEU A 123 -13.97 0.49 5.05
C LEU A 123 -12.84 1.44 5.43
N THR A 124 -11.81 1.62 4.59
CA THR A 124 -10.74 2.59 4.88
C THR A 124 -11.25 4.02 4.83
N THR A 125 -12.12 4.36 3.87
CA THR A 125 -12.77 5.69 3.81
C THR A 125 -13.64 5.94 5.02
N ALA A 126 -14.43 4.95 5.46
CA ALA A 126 -15.19 5.05 6.70
C ALA A 126 -14.27 5.34 7.88
N ARG A 127 -13.15 4.62 7.99
CA ARG A 127 -12.23 4.79 9.11
C ARG A 127 -11.50 6.13 9.09
N VAL A 128 -11.08 6.60 7.92
CA VAL A 128 -10.48 7.94 7.74
C VAL A 128 -11.48 9.04 8.08
N ALA A 129 -12.73 8.93 7.61
CA ALA A 129 -13.80 9.88 7.93
C ALA A 129 -14.14 9.91 9.43
N GLN A 130 -14.21 8.74 10.08
CA GLN A 130 -14.41 8.63 11.53
C GLN A 130 -13.28 9.31 12.31
N ARG A 131 -12.02 9.11 11.89
CA ARG A 131 -10.86 9.78 12.50
C ARG A 131 -10.90 11.31 12.33
N ALA A 132 -11.59 11.80 11.30
CA ALA A 132 -11.87 13.23 11.11
C ALA A 132 -13.11 13.73 11.86
N GLY A 133 -13.74 12.90 12.72
CA GLY A 133 -14.89 13.29 13.55
C GLY A 133 -16.24 13.27 12.82
N LEU A 134 -16.33 12.59 11.67
CA LEU A 134 -17.58 12.39 10.94
C LEU A 134 -18.34 11.16 11.46
N ARG A 135 -19.68 11.21 11.41
CA ARG A 135 -20.55 10.06 11.68
C ARG A 135 -20.82 9.35 10.36
N VAL A 136 -20.46 8.08 10.30
CA VAL A 136 -20.50 7.29 9.07
C VAL A 136 -21.59 6.23 9.17
N ARG A 137 -22.40 6.11 8.11
CA ARG A 137 -23.27 4.94 7.89
C ARG A 137 -22.88 4.27 6.59
N ILE A 138 -22.58 2.97 6.67
CA ILE A 138 -22.23 2.16 5.49
C ILE A 138 -23.47 1.42 5.01
N TYR A 139 -23.80 1.59 3.73
CA TYR A 139 -24.82 0.82 3.02
C TYR A 139 -24.10 -0.16 2.11
N CYS A 140 -24.34 -1.44 2.31
CA CYS A 140 -23.69 -2.51 1.57
C CYS A 140 -24.71 -3.61 1.26
N LYS A 141 -24.59 -4.21 0.08
CA LYS A 141 -25.38 -5.37 -0.32
C LYS A 141 -24.92 -6.61 0.46
N ASP A 142 -23.61 -6.87 0.38
CA ASP A 142 -22.93 -7.99 1.02
C ASP A 142 -22.00 -7.45 2.13
N ARG A 143 -21.67 -8.27 3.12
CA ARG A 143 -20.74 -7.94 4.23
C ARG A 143 -19.51 -8.86 4.13
N PRO A 144 -18.37 -8.55 4.78
CA PRO A 144 -17.30 -9.52 4.89
C PRO A 144 -17.76 -10.78 5.65
N PRO A 145 -17.37 -11.99 5.22
CA PRO A 145 -16.40 -12.30 4.16
C PRO A 145 -16.96 -12.36 2.72
N GLU A 146 -18.24 -12.11 2.48
CA GLU A 146 -18.90 -12.25 1.18
C GLU A 146 -18.61 -11.10 0.19
N VAL A 147 -17.80 -10.11 0.57
CA VAL A 147 -17.39 -9.01 -0.31
C VAL A 147 -16.24 -9.42 -1.24
N ARG A 148 -16.20 -8.84 -2.44
CA ARG A 148 -15.11 -9.11 -3.42
C ARG A 148 -13.71 -8.79 -2.90
N SER A 149 -13.58 -7.85 -1.96
CA SER A 149 -12.29 -7.54 -1.31
C SER A 149 -11.76 -8.66 -0.43
N SER A 150 -12.61 -9.57 0.07
CA SER A 150 -12.20 -10.73 0.87
C SER A 150 -11.53 -11.83 0.04
N ALA A 151 -11.74 -11.83 -1.28
CA ALA A 151 -11.07 -12.74 -2.22
C ALA A 151 -9.71 -12.21 -2.72
N ALA A 152 -9.29 -11.02 -2.29
CA ALA A 152 -8.00 -10.48 -2.67
C ALA A 152 -6.89 -11.08 -1.80
N THR A 153 -5.72 -11.32 -2.40
CA THR A 153 -4.55 -11.89 -1.70
C THR A 153 -4.09 -11.03 -0.52
N GLY A 154 -4.31 -9.71 -0.56
CA GLY A 154 -3.93 -8.80 0.54
C GLY A 154 -2.46 -8.40 0.56
N VAL A 155 -1.71 -8.62 -0.54
CA VAL A 155 -0.31 -8.23 -0.67
C VAL A 155 -0.14 -6.76 -1.06
N TRP A 156 1.04 -6.20 -0.79
CA TRP A 156 1.41 -4.85 -1.18
C TRP A 156 1.86 -4.81 -2.66
N SER A 157 0.92 -4.50 -3.56
CA SER A 157 1.12 -4.38 -5.01
C SER A 157 0.42 -3.12 -5.56
N PRO A 158 0.95 -1.91 -5.27
CA PRO A 158 0.24 -0.64 -5.43
C PRO A 158 -0.02 -0.20 -6.87
N ASP A 159 0.65 -0.73 -7.88
CA ASP A 159 0.44 -0.43 -9.31
C ASP A 159 -0.27 -1.54 -10.10
N SER A 160 -0.63 -2.66 -9.45
CA SER A 160 -1.29 -3.81 -10.07
C SER A 160 -2.52 -3.45 -10.92
N ARG A 161 -2.30 -3.37 -12.25
CA ARG A 161 -3.30 -3.05 -13.28
C ARG A 161 -4.18 -1.87 -12.90
N LEU A 162 -3.56 -0.76 -12.50
CA LEU A 162 -4.25 0.42 -12.00
C LEU A 162 -4.56 1.46 -13.09
N TYR A 163 -3.59 1.73 -13.96
CA TYR A 163 -3.68 2.68 -15.06
C TYR A 163 -3.25 2.00 -16.36
N THR A 164 -3.84 2.37 -17.49
CA THR A 164 -3.20 2.08 -18.77
C THR A 164 -2.00 3.01 -18.97
N ALA A 165 -0.98 2.57 -19.70
CA ALA A 165 0.19 3.38 -20.03
C ALA A 165 -0.22 4.74 -20.66
N ALA A 166 -1.21 4.72 -21.57
CA ALA A 166 -1.74 5.93 -22.22
C ALA A 166 -2.35 6.98 -21.26
N ASN A 167 -2.76 6.59 -20.04
CA ASN A 167 -3.37 7.50 -19.07
C ASN A 167 -2.41 7.89 -17.93
N ALA A 168 -1.20 7.31 -17.87
CA ALA A 168 -0.22 7.54 -16.81
C ALA A 168 0.61 8.80 -17.05
N THR A 169 -0.06 9.95 -17.11
CA THR A 169 0.61 11.25 -17.17
C THR A 169 1.50 11.48 -15.94
N PRO A 170 2.51 12.36 -16.00
CA PRO A 170 3.36 12.68 -14.84
C PRO A 170 2.58 13.12 -13.60
N ALA A 171 1.47 13.84 -13.78
CA ALA A 171 0.59 14.24 -12.68
C ALA A 171 -0.10 13.02 -12.04
N VAL A 172 -0.60 12.09 -12.86
CA VAL A 172 -1.21 10.83 -12.40
C VAL A 172 -0.18 9.97 -11.66
N ALA A 173 1.05 9.87 -12.18
CA ALA A 173 2.12 9.13 -11.53
C ALA A 173 2.50 9.73 -10.15
N ALA A 174 2.56 11.07 -10.04
CA ALA A 174 2.82 11.77 -8.77
C ALA A 174 1.69 11.56 -7.76
N GLU A 175 0.45 11.60 -8.23
CA GLU A 175 -0.73 11.32 -7.43
C GLU A 175 -0.76 9.89 -6.90
N TRP A 176 -0.46 8.92 -7.76
CA TRP A 176 -0.31 7.53 -7.38
C TRP A 176 0.77 7.36 -6.32
N GLU A 177 1.95 7.95 -6.51
CA GLU A 177 3.07 7.86 -5.57
C GLU A 177 2.66 8.43 -4.19
N SER A 178 1.98 9.57 -4.16
CA SER A 178 1.46 10.16 -2.93
C SER A 178 0.50 9.21 -2.20
N MET A 179 -0.44 8.58 -2.93
CA MET A 179 -1.36 7.60 -2.36
C MET A 179 -0.62 6.34 -1.87
N SER A 180 0.37 5.85 -2.62
CA SER A 180 1.20 4.71 -2.23
C SER A 180 1.95 4.99 -0.93
N ARG A 181 2.71 6.08 -0.87
CA ARG A 181 3.48 6.46 0.34
C ARG A 181 2.56 6.66 1.55
N ALA A 182 1.42 7.32 1.36
CA ALA A 182 0.46 7.54 2.45
C ALA A 182 -0.22 6.25 2.93
N SER A 183 -0.42 5.27 2.04
CA SER A 183 -0.98 3.97 2.38
C SER A 183 0.06 3.09 3.08
N PHE A 184 1.26 3.00 2.53
CA PHE A 184 2.38 2.26 3.10
C PHE A 184 2.65 2.69 4.54
N LYS A 185 2.77 4.00 4.79
CA LYS A 185 2.91 4.55 6.15
C LYS A 185 1.79 4.10 7.10
N THR A 186 0.56 3.95 6.59
CA THR A 186 -0.58 3.52 7.41
C THR A 186 -0.52 2.02 7.69
N TRP A 187 -0.15 1.20 6.71
CA TRP A 187 0.04 -0.24 6.91
C TRP A 187 1.21 -0.54 7.86
N GLN A 188 2.33 0.19 7.74
CA GLN A 188 3.45 0.09 8.68
C GLN A 188 3.02 0.33 10.13
N SER A 189 2.06 1.23 10.38
CA SER A 189 1.53 1.47 11.73
C SER A 189 0.69 0.32 12.31
N MET A 190 0.40 -0.70 11.51
CA MET A 190 -0.38 -1.87 11.91
C MET A 190 0.48 -3.12 12.14
N LEU A 191 1.77 -3.05 11.81
CA LEU A 191 2.72 -4.13 12.11
C LEU A 191 2.78 -4.39 13.62
N GLY A 192 2.72 -5.66 13.99
CA GLY A 192 2.80 -6.10 15.39
C GLY A 192 1.54 -5.81 16.24
N LEU A 193 0.44 -5.35 15.63
CA LEU A 193 -0.83 -5.25 16.35
C LEU A 193 -1.42 -6.64 16.64
N PRO A 194 -2.21 -6.79 17.73
CA PRO A 194 -2.90 -8.04 18.02
C PRO A 194 -3.74 -8.53 16.84
N GLY A 195 -3.62 -9.82 16.52
CA GLY A 195 -4.27 -10.44 15.36
C GLY A 195 -3.53 -10.24 14.04
N GLU A 196 -2.31 -9.69 14.08
CA GLU A 196 -1.36 -9.59 12.95
C GLU A 196 -2.04 -9.11 11.65
N PRO A 197 -2.77 -7.98 11.68
CA PRO A 197 -3.55 -7.52 10.53
C PRO A 197 -2.67 -7.14 9.33
N VAL A 198 -1.38 -6.88 9.57
CA VAL A 198 -0.34 -6.65 8.57
C VAL A 198 0.94 -7.31 9.07
N GLU A 199 1.63 -8.02 8.19
CA GLU A 199 2.92 -8.63 8.46
C GLU A 199 3.83 -8.57 7.22
N TRP A 200 5.14 -8.70 7.47
CA TRP A 200 6.10 -8.96 6.41
C TRP A 200 6.10 -10.45 6.08
N HIS A 201 6.04 -10.78 4.79
CA HIS A 201 6.12 -12.16 4.30
C HIS A 201 7.25 -12.29 3.29
N ASP A 202 7.87 -13.48 3.25
CA ASP A 202 8.85 -13.80 2.23
C ASP A 202 8.12 -14.24 0.94
N GLY A 203 8.43 -13.58 -0.17
CA GLY A 203 7.96 -13.96 -1.50
C GLY A 203 9.05 -14.69 -2.27
N TYR A 204 8.70 -15.81 -2.91
CA TYR A 204 9.62 -16.58 -3.75
C TYR A 204 9.05 -16.66 -5.16
N TYR A 205 9.87 -16.38 -6.16
CA TYR A 205 9.55 -16.59 -7.57
C TYR A 205 10.23 -17.87 -8.04
N LEU A 206 9.46 -18.74 -8.69
CA LEU A 206 9.95 -19.96 -9.32
C LEU A 206 9.93 -19.75 -10.82
N SER A 207 11.01 -20.10 -11.49
CA SER A 207 11.10 -20.03 -12.94
C SER A 207 11.92 -21.21 -13.46
N ASP A 208 11.38 -21.90 -14.46
CA ASP A 208 12.14 -22.88 -15.25
C ASP A 208 13.04 -22.17 -16.28
N ILE A 209 12.78 -20.88 -16.52
CA ILE A 209 13.57 -20.00 -17.36
C ILE A 209 14.55 -19.21 -16.48
N PRO A 210 15.85 -19.15 -16.81
CA PRO A 210 16.81 -18.31 -16.09
C PRO A 210 16.32 -16.85 -15.92
N PHE A 211 16.55 -16.25 -14.76
CA PHE A 211 16.03 -14.90 -14.43
C PHE A 211 16.64 -13.76 -15.25
N ASP A 212 17.71 -14.02 -16.00
CA ASP A 212 18.34 -13.10 -16.94
C ASP A 212 17.72 -13.15 -18.33
N GLN A 213 16.76 -14.04 -18.58
CA GLN A 213 16.05 -14.17 -19.85
C GLN A 213 14.65 -13.57 -19.75
N GLU A 214 14.21 -12.95 -20.84
CA GLU A 214 12.84 -12.45 -20.95
C GLU A 214 11.84 -13.61 -20.91
N LEU A 215 10.79 -13.45 -20.12
CA LEU A 215 9.68 -14.39 -20.10
C LEU A 215 8.89 -14.29 -21.42
N PRO A 216 8.38 -15.40 -21.96
CA PRO A 216 7.51 -15.37 -23.12
C PRO A 216 6.31 -14.47 -22.83
N ASP A 217 5.99 -13.58 -23.77
CA ASP A 217 4.77 -12.79 -23.66
C ASP A 217 3.57 -13.74 -23.74
N THR A 218 2.89 -13.88 -22.60
CA THR A 218 1.67 -14.67 -22.44
C THR A 218 0.46 -13.76 -22.27
N GLN A 219 0.64 -12.46 -22.43
CA GLN A 219 -0.45 -11.52 -22.31
C GLN A 219 -1.40 -11.73 -23.51
N PRO A 220 -2.71 -11.86 -23.27
CA PRO A 220 -3.67 -11.93 -24.37
C PRO A 220 -3.57 -10.65 -25.20
N ASP A 221 -3.62 -10.77 -26.54
CA ASP A 221 -3.56 -9.64 -27.50
C ASP A 221 -4.58 -8.51 -27.20
N GLU A 222 -5.59 -8.78 -26.36
CA GLU A 222 -6.68 -7.86 -26.01
C GLU A 222 -6.46 -7.07 -24.70
N GLU A 223 -5.46 -7.37 -23.86
CA GLU A 223 -5.19 -6.55 -22.67
C GLU A 223 -4.47 -5.25 -23.04
N PRO A 224 -4.85 -4.10 -22.43
CA PRO A 224 -4.12 -2.85 -22.65
C PRO A 224 -2.75 -2.88 -21.96
N GLU A 225 -1.80 -2.13 -22.52
CA GLU A 225 -0.54 -1.85 -21.85
C GLU A 225 -0.80 -1.09 -20.53
N TYR A 226 -0.25 -1.59 -19.43
CA TYR A 226 -0.38 -1.00 -18.10
C TYR A 226 0.81 -0.10 -17.78
N ALA A 227 0.59 0.89 -16.93
CA ALA A 227 1.65 1.79 -16.51
C ALA A 227 2.59 1.15 -15.49
N GLU A 228 3.89 1.25 -15.73
CA GLU A 228 4.94 0.88 -14.78
C GLU A 228 5.26 2.06 -13.87
N LEU A 229 4.86 1.98 -12.60
CA LEU A 229 5.02 3.08 -11.63
C LEU A 229 5.92 2.71 -10.45
N GLU A 230 6.20 1.43 -10.27
CA GLU A 230 6.90 0.86 -9.12
C GLU A 230 8.24 1.53 -8.79
N ASP A 231 8.98 1.95 -9.81
CA ASP A 231 10.28 2.63 -9.65
C ASP A 231 10.22 3.89 -8.80
N ARG A 232 9.08 4.59 -8.79
CA ARG A 232 8.91 5.83 -8.01
C ARG A 232 8.78 5.60 -6.51
N ILE A 233 8.61 4.35 -6.08
CA ILE A 233 8.49 3.94 -4.66
C ILE A 233 9.45 2.81 -4.29
N ARG A 234 10.52 2.61 -5.06
CA ARG A 234 11.49 1.53 -4.83
C ARG A 234 12.11 1.57 -3.43
N ASP A 235 12.15 2.75 -2.81
CA ASP A 235 12.61 2.98 -1.44
C ASP A 235 11.68 2.43 -0.34
N LEU A 236 10.45 2.02 -0.67
CA LEU A 236 9.51 1.43 0.29
C LEU A 236 9.70 -0.09 0.48
N ARG A 237 10.63 -0.71 -0.25
CA ARG A 237 10.88 -2.16 -0.25
C ARG A 237 12.24 -2.50 0.36
#